data_AF-A0A9P6A1E2-F1
#
_entry.id   AF-A0A9P6A1E2-F1
#
_cell.length_a   1.000
_cell.length_b   1.000
_cell.length_c   1.000
_cell.angle_alpha   90.00
_cell.angle_beta   90.00
_cell.angle_gamma   90.00
#
_symmetry.space_group_name_H-M   'P 1'
#
loop_
_entity.id
_entity.type
_entity.pdbx_description
1 polymer ?
#
loop_
_entity_poly.entity_id
_entity_poly.type
_entity_poly.pdbx_seq_one_letter_code
_entity_poly.pdbx_strand_id
1 'polypeptide(L)' 'MAKLSPQARRWRTILVTVPIMVATSVVLYQRLVEGKPQRTIAKEAETIQRADGASKTRKQEDNEK' A
#
# COMPACT_ATOMS: atom_id res chain seq x y z
N MET A 1 6.77 7.04 -30.57
CA MET A 1 7.10 6.43 -29.25
C MET A 1 8.17 5.38 -29.46
N ALA A 2 9.42 5.67 -29.09
CA ALA A 2 10.52 4.72 -29.26
C ALA A 2 10.29 3.50 -28.36
N LYS A 3 10.17 2.30 -28.96
CA LYS A 3 10.05 1.03 -28.22
C LYS A 3 11.33 0.84 -27.41
N LEU A 4 11.22 0.93 -26.07
CA LEU A 4 12.32 0.56 -25.19
C LEU A 4 12.72 -0.89 -25.50
N SER A 5 14.03 -1.12 -25.66
CA SER A 5 14.54 -2.46 -25.89
C SER A 5 14.02 -3.42 -24.80
N PRO A 6 13.72 -4.69 -25.11
CA PRO A 6 13.23 -5.67 -24.12
C PRO A 6 14.11 -5.75 -22.87
N GLN A 7 15.40 -5.45 -23.02
CA GLN A 7 16.38 -5.37 -21.95
C GLN A 7 16.15 -4.17 -21.02
N ALA A 8 15.90 -2.97 -21.55
CA ALA A 8 15.60 -1.79 -20.75
C ALA A 8 14.34 -1.95 -19.88
N ARG A 9 13.35 -2.72 -20.36
CA ARG A 9 12.14 -3.04 -19.59
C ARG A 9 12.45 -3.91 -18.38
N ARG A 10 13.38 -4.87 -18.49
CA ARG A 10 13.84 -5.71 -17.37
C ARG A 10 14.61 -4.89 -16.33
N TRP A 11 15.49 -4.00 -16.78
CA TRP A 11 16.23 -3.08 -15.89
C TRP A 11 15.29 -2.21 -15.06
N ARG A 12 14.22 -1.68 -15.67
CA ARG A 12 13.21 -0.91 -14.94
C ARG A 12 12.54 -1.73 -13.84
N THR A 13 12.22 -3.00 -14.10
CA THR A 13 11.66 -3.90 -13.08
C THR A 13 12.66 -4.13 -11.95
N ILE A 14 13.93 -4.37 -12.26
CA ILE A 14 14.97 -4.57 -11.24
C ILE A 14 15.13 -3.32 -10.38
N LEU A 15 15.21 -2.14 -11.00
CA LEU A 15 15.35 -0.86 -10.30
C LEU A 15 14.18 -0.54 -9.37
N VAL A 16 12.97 -1.05 -9.64
CA VAL A 16 11.79 -0.85 -8.79
C VAL A 16 11.66 -1.93 -7.72
N THR A 17 11.94 -3.19 -8.07
CA THR A 17 11.72 -4.34 -7.16
C THR A 17 12.81 -4.49 -6.11
N VAL A 18 14.06 -4.25 -6.47
CA VAL A 18 15.21 -4.33 -5.55
C VAL A 18 15.05 -3.42 -4.33
N PRO A 19 14.73 -2.11 -4.46
CA PRO A 19 14.60 -1.25 -3.28
C PRO A 19 13.43 -1.65 -2.36
N ILE A 20 12.33 -2.19 -2.92
CA ILE A 20 11.21 -2.71 -2.12
C ILE A 20 11.71 -3.89 -1.27
N MET A 21 12.40 -4.85 -1.88
CA MET A 21 12.97 -6.00 -1.16
C MET A 21 13.94 -5.55 -0.07
N VAL A 22 14.84 -4.60 -0.37
CA VAL A 22 15.78 -4.05 0.61
C VAL A 22 15.04 -3.40 1.78
N ALA A 23 14.03 -2.58 1.52
CA ALA A 23 13.22 -1.95 2.56
C ALA A 23 12.52 -2.99 3.44
N THR A 24 11.91 -4.02 2.83
CA THR A 24 11.27 -5.12 3.56
C THR A 24 12.27 -5.89 4.43
N SER A 25 13.44 -6.23 3.89
CA SER A 25 14.50 -6.91 4.64
C SER A 25 15.00 -6.07 5.83
N VAL A 26 15.19 -4.77 5.64
CA VAL A 26 15.59 -3.85 6.72
C VAL A 26 14.51 -3.77 7.81
N VAL A 27 13.23 -3.65 7.43
CA VAL A 27 12.13 -3.64 8.40
C VAL A 27 12.09 -4.95 9.18
N LEU A 28 12.22 -6.10 8.50
CA LEU A 28 12.25 -7.40 9.16
C LEU A 28 13.44 -7.54 10.10
N TYR A 29 14.62 -7.05 9.71
CA TYR A 29 15.81 -7.03 10.57
C TYR A 29 15.55 -6.23 11.86
N GLN A 30 14.98 -5.04 11.74
CA GLN A 30 14.61 -4.22 12.90
C GLN A 30 13.53 -4.88 13.79
N ARG A 31 12.69 -5.74 13.23
CA ARG A 31 11.65 -6.47 13.99
C ARG A 31 12.21 -7.70 14.70
N LEU A 32 12.93 -8.54 13.95
CA LEU A 32 13.39 -9.86 14.40
C LEU A 32 14.67 -9.76 15.24
N VAL A 33 15.58 -8.86 14.89
CA VAL A 33 16.90 -8.75 15.55
C VAL A 33 16.88 -7.64 16.59
N GLU A 34 16.36 -6.47 16.26
CA GLU A 34 16.35 -5.33 17.19
C GLU A 34 15.15 -5.33 18.15
N GLY A 35 14.21 -6.26 18.00
CA GLY A 35 13.06 -6.42 18.91
C GLY A 35 12.15 -5.19 19.01
N LYS A 36 12.21 -4.26 18.05
CA LYS A 36 11.48 -2.98 18.14
C LYS A 36 9.97 -3.25 18.18
N PRO A 37 9.25 -2.75 19.22
CA PRO A 37 7.86 -3.06 19.44
C PRO A 37 7.01 -2.75 18.20
N GLN A 38 6.21 -3.72 17.78
CA GLN A 38 5.17 -3.52 16.75
C GLN A 38 4.15 -2.56 17.32
N ARG A 39 3.84 -1.49 16.57
CA ARG A 39 2.72 -0.63 16.92
C ARG A 39 1.49 -1.51 16.73
N THR A 40 1.01 -2.10 17.82
CA THR A 40 -0.22 -2.88 17.84
C THR A 40 -1.31 -1.96 17.32
N ILE A 41 -1.77 -2.18 16.09
CA ILE A 41 -3.06 -1.63 15.67
C ILE A 41 -4.04 -2.35 16.59
N ALA A 42 -4.60 -1.64 17.56
CA ALA A 42 -5.71 -2.16 18.35
C ALA A 42 -6.72 -2.70 17.33
N LYS A 43 -7.08 -3.98 17.47
CA LYS A 43 -7.92 -4.75 16.55
C LYS A 43 -9.34 -4.15 16.36
N GLU A 44 -9.61 -3.02 16.99
CA GLU A 44 -10.85 -2.25 16.98
C GLU A 44 -11.05 -1.38 15.72
N ALA A 45 -9.99 -1.06 14.97
CA ALA A 45 -10.10 -0.22 13.78
C ALA A 45 -10.72 -0.93 12.55
N GLU A 46 -10.98 -2.23 12.62
CA GLU A 46 -11.63 -3.00 11.53
C GLU A 46 -13.16 -2.82 11.47
N THR A 47 -13.79 -2.32 12.54
CA THR A 47 -15.26 -2.15 12.57
C THR A 47 -15.69 -0.81 11.98
N ILE A 48 -14.86 0.24 12.07
CA ILE A 48 -15.25 1.60 11.64
C ILE A 48 -15.11 1.79 10.12
N GLN A 49 -14.09 1.20 9.48
CA GLN A 49 -13.87 1.40 8.04
C GLN A 49 -14.93 0.74 7.13
N ARG A 50 -15.67 -0.26 7.61
CA ARG A 50 -16.76 -0.88 6.84
C ARG A 50 -18.06 -0.06 6.88
N ALA A 51 -18.25 0.81 7.88
CA ALA A 51 -19.44 1.65 8.02
C ALA A 51 -19.37 2.94 7.18
N ASP A 52 -18.16 3.50 7.00
CA ASP A 52 -17.98 4.79 6.29
C ASP A 52 -18.05 4.69 4.76
N GLY A 53 -18.01 3.48 4.19
CA GLY A 53 -18.07 3.24 2.75
C GLY A 53 -19.48 3.16 2.15
N ALA A 54 -20.53 3.00 2.98
CA ALA A 54 -21.90 2.72 2.50
C ALA A 54 -22.81 3.96 2.41
N SER A 55 -22.41 5.10 2.97
CA SER A 55 -23.26 6.29 3.10
C SER A 55 -23.02 7.37 2.03
N LYS A 56 -22.05 7.19 1.12
CA LYS A 56 -21.67 8.25 0.16
C LYS A 56 -22.42 8.22 -1.19
N THR A 57 -23.26 7.24 -1.47
CA THR A 57 -23.94 7.12 -2.79
C THR A 57 -25.40 7.60 -2.80
N ARG A 58 -25.98 8.04 -1.67
CA ARG A 58 -27.43 8.38 -1.61
C ARG A 58 -27.78 9.87 -1.55
N LYS A 59 -26.80 10.78 -1.60
CA LYS A 59 -27.03 12.24 -1.50
C LYS A 59 -26.86 13.03 -2.81
N GLN A 60 -26.85 12.35 -3.95
CA GLN A 60 -26.62 12.96 -5.25
C GLN A 60 -27.70 12.55 -6.27
N GLU A 61 -28.97 12.60 -5.88
CA GLU A 61 -30.11 12.55 -6.84
C GLU A 61 -31.24 13.54 -6.49
N ASP A 62 -31.22 14.19 -5.32
CA ASP A 62 -32.33 15.05 -4.87
C ASP A 62 -32.10 16.56 -5.06
N ASN A 63 -30.95 16.97 -5.62
CA ASN A 63 -30.66 18.38 -5.88
C ASN A 63 -30.53 18.66 -7.38
N GLU A 64 -31.51 18.21 -8.16
CA GLU A 64 -31.84 18.80 -9.46
C GLU A 64 -33.32 18.58 -9.78
N LYS A 65 -34.20 19.37 -9.15
CA LYS A 65 -35.50 19.78 -9.70
C LYS A 65 -36.11 20.93 -8.89
#